data_AF-A0A8D4UVF0-F1
#
_entry.id   AF-A0A8D4UVF0-F1
#
_cell.length_a   1.000
_cell.length_b   1.000
_cell.length_c   1.000
_cell.angle_alpha   90.00
_cell.angle_beta   90.00
_cell.angle_gamma   90.00
#
_symmetry.space_group_name_H-M   'P 1'
#
loop_
_entity.id
_entity.type
_entity.pdbx_description
1 polymer ?
#
loop_
_entity_poly.entity_id
_entity_poly.type
_entity_poly.pdbx_seq_one_letter_code
_entity_poly.pdbx_strand_id
1 'polypeptide(L)'
;MSNLGLTFDELIDTLAYGHEIDFSYAGKNYVLMPDINEKNEWEYIVYQVLPPENKPEIKVLYHTPLHRDPSFSEDDVVWWPVGEKTARAMLDVKCIDGKSFMDLIDEIHVDNIN
;
A
#
# COMPACT_ATOMS: atom_id res chain seq x y z
N MET A 1 5.18 22.42 1.04
CA MET A 1 4.39 21.48 1.86
C MET A 1 4.42 20.16 1.12
N SER A 2 5.18 19.23 1.72
CA SER A 2 5.25 17.78 1.59
C SER A 2 5.35 17.10 0.22
N ASN A 3 6.21 17.51 -0.73
CA ASN A 3 6.69 16.54 -1.75
C ASN A 3 7.17 15.29 -0.99
N LEU A 4 6.42 14.20 -0.97
CA LEU A 4 6.93 13.01 -0.27
C LEU A 4 8.08 12.34 -0.99
N GLY A 5 8.38 12.80 -2.22
CA GLY A 5 9.75 12.80 -2.75
C GLY A 5 10.35 11.42 -2.94
N LEU A 6 9.54 10.38 -2.89
CA LEU A 6 9.96 9.01 -3.13
C LEU A 6 9.98 8.77 -4.62
N THR A 7 11.11 8.28 -5.08
CA THR A 7 11.23 7.65 -6.38
C THR A 7 10.37 6.40 -6.41
N PHE A 8 10.03 5.98 -7.63
CA PHE A 8 9.26 4.76 -7.84
C PHE A 8 9.96 3.51 -7.27
N ASP A 9 11.30 3.47 -7.30
CA ASP A 9 12.05 2.37 -6.72
C ASP A 9 12.00 2.39 -5.18
N GLU A 10 12.10 3.58 -4.54
CA GLU A 10 11.94 3.70 -3.08
C GLU A 10 10.54 3.26 -2.63
N LEU A 11 9.50 3.58 -3.40
CA LEU A 11 8.15 3.09 -3.14
C LEU A 11 8.07 1.56 -3.16
N ILE A 12 8.67 0.94 -4.18
CA ILE A 12 8.69 -0.53 -4.30
C ILE A 12 9.44 -1.13 -3.12
N ASP A 13 10.57 -0.56 -2.74
CA ASP A 13 11.35 -1.00 -1.59
C ASP A 13 10.50 -0.90 -0.32
N THR A 14 9.91 0.26 -0.04
CA THR A 14 9.02 0.48 1.11
C THR A 14 7.96 -0.61 1.21
N LEU A 15 7.27 -0.92 0.11
CA LEU A 15 6.26 -1.98 0.10
C LEU A 15 6.85 -3.39 0.19
N ALA A 16 8.01 -3.63 -0.41
CA ALA A 16 8.70 -4.91 -0.33
C ALA A 16 9.08 -5.27 1.12
N TYR A 17 9.40 -4.27 1.94
CA TYR A 17 9.66 -4.41 3.37
C TYR A 17 8.38 -4.51 4.22
N GLY A 18 7.19 -4.34 3.63
CA GLY A 18 5.90 -4.47 4.33
C GLY A 18 5.46 -3.20 5.06
N HIS A 19 5.90 -2.02 4.62
CA HIS A 19 5.43 -0.76 5.19
C HIS A 19 4.04 -0.35 4.70
N GLU A 20 3.40 0.51 5.48
CA GLU A 20 2.16 1.19 5.12
C GLU A 20 2.46 2.48 4.36
N ILE A 21 1.62 2.79 3.37
CA ILE A 21 1.72 4.00 2.56
C ILE A 21 0.37 4.69 2.51
N ASP A 22 0.35 5.94 2.99
CA ASP A 22 -0.76 6.86 2.81
C ASP A 22 -0.50 7.69 1.55
N PHE A 23 -1.51 7.88 0.71
CA PHE A 23 -1.40 8.75 -0.46
C PHE A 23 -2.73 9.39 -0.86
N SER A 24 -2.63 10.57 -1.47
CA SER A 24 -3.73 11.36 -2.00
C SER A 24 -3.79 11.27 -3.51
N TYR A 25 -5.00 11.04 -4.03
CA TYR A 25 -5.29 11.14 -5.46
C TYR A 25 -6.69 11.70 -5.68
N ALA A 26 -6.82 12.66 -6.61
CA ALA A 26 -8.09 13.29 -6.97
C ALA A 26 -8.91 13.82 -5.75
N GLY A 27 -8.22 14.33 -4.72
CA GLY A 27 -8.84 14.84 -3.49
C GLY A 27 -9.39 13.77 -2.54
N LYS A 28 -9.05 12.50 -2.76
CA LYS A 28 -9.37 11.37 -1.90
C LYS A 28 -8.08 10.81 -1.29
N ASN A 29 -8.18 10.28 -0.08
CA ASN A 29 -7.07 9.64 0.62
C ASN A 29 -7.19 8.12 0.51
N TYR A 30 -6.05 7.48 0.32
CA TYR A 30 -5.93 6.05 0.16
C TYR A 30 -4.79 5.55 1.02
N VAL A 31 -4.91 4.31 1.46
CA VAL A 31 -3.87 3.62 2.22
C VAL A 31 -3.61 2.28 1.55
N LEU A 32 -2.34 1.93 1.41
CA LEU A 32 -1.91 0.58 1.11
C LEU A 32 -1.10 0.04 2.28
N MET A 33 -1.48 -1.12 2.82
CA MET A 33 -0.78 -1.72 3.96
C MET A 33 -0.93 -3.25 3.97
N PRO A 34 0.03 -3.98 4.57
CA PRO A 34 -0.21 -5.34 5.00
C PRO A 34 -1.18 -5.36 6.19
N ASP A 35 -2.02 -6.38 6.25
CA ASP A 35 -2.96 -6.64 7.33
C ASP A 35 -3.10 -8.16 7.54
N ILE A 36 -3.77 -8.55 8.63
CA ILE A 36 -4.10 -9.94 8.93
C ILE A 36 -5.61 -10.11 8.80
N ASN A 37 -6.04 -11.00 7.92
CA ASN A 37 -7.46 -11.25 7.69
C ASN A 37 -8.10 -12.09 8.82
N GLU A 38 -9.41 -12.30 8.76
CA GLU A 38 -10.18 -13.06 9.76
C GLU A 38 -9.71 -14.52 9.94
N LYS A 39 -8.95 -15.07 8.98
CA LYS A 39 -8.37 -16.42 9.04
C LYS A 39 -6.96 -16.44 9.60
N ASN A 40 -6.46 -15.31 10.10
CA ASN A 40 -5.10 -15.14 10.57
C ASN A 40 -4.04 -15.36 9.46
N GLU A 41 -4.38 -14.98 8.23
CA GLU A 41 -3.48 -15.00 7.08
C GLU A 41 -3.12 -13.57 6.70
N TRP A 42 -1.85 -13.33 6.36
CA TRP A 42 -1.41 -12.02 5.90
C TRP A 42 -2.02 -11.70 4.53
N GLU A 43 -2.50 -10.48 4.38
CA GLU A 43 -2.99 -9.93 3.13
C GLU A 43 -2.55 -8.48 2.96
N TYR A 44 -2.62 -8.01 1.73
CA TYR A 44 -2.39 -6.61 1.42
C TYR A 44 -3.71 -5.98 1.05
N ILE A 45 -4.00 -4.85 1.69
CA ILE A 45 -5.27 -4.15 1.53
C ILE A 45 -4.99 -2.78 0.92
N VAL A 46 -5.78 -2.43 -0.10
CA VAL A 46 -5.91 -1.06 -0.56
C VAL A 46 -7.28 -0.57 -0.14
N TYR A 47 -7.34 0.51 0.64
CA TYR A 47 -8.59 1.12 1.02
C TYR A 47 -8.60 2.63 0.83
N GLN A 48 -9.79 3.16 0.56
CA GLN A 48 -10.05 4.59 0.50
C GLN A 48 -10.58 5.05 1.86
N VAL A 49 -10.00 6.11 2.40
CA VAL A 49 -10.50 6.80 3.59
C VAL A 49 -11.55 7.81 3.16
N LEU A 50 -12.80 7.61 3.60
CA LEU A 50 -13.90 8.53 3.31
C LEU A 50 -13.95 9.65 4.35
N PRO A 51 -14.18 10.91 3.92
CA PRO A 51 -14.23 12.03 4.84
C PRO A 51 -15.32 11.81 5.90
N PRO A 52 -15.01 12.08 7.18
CA PRO A 52 -15.91 11.77 8.27
C PRO A 52 -16.97 12.86 8.34
N GLU A 53 -18.16 12.64 7.78
CA GLU A 53 -19.30 13.44 8.24
C GLU A 53 -19.64 13.11 9.71
N ASN A 54 -19.23 11.94 10.25
CA ASN A 54 -19.23 11.66 11.70
C ASN A 54 -18.30 10.51 12.19
N LYS A 55 -17.69 9.69 11.33
CA LYS A 55 -16.60 8.73 11.62
C LYS A 55 -15.83 8.42 10.32
N PRO A 56 -14.52 8.12 10.36
CA PRO A 56 -13.83 7.63 9.16
C PRO A 56 -14.47 6.32 8.72
N GLU A 57 -15.09 6.33 7.55
CA GLU A 57 -15.54 5.10 6.88
C GLU A 57 -14.42 4.64 5.94
N ILE A 58 -14.08 3.36 6.03
CA ILE A 58 -13.07 2.74 5.18
C ILE A 58 -13.80 1.97 4.09
N LYS A 59 -13.49 2.29 2.83
CA LYS A 59 -13.94 1.50 1.68
C LYS A 59 -12.78 0.66 1.17
N VAL A 60 -12.85 -0.65 1.39
CA VAL A 60 -11.84 -1.55 0.83
C VAL A 60 -12.03 -1.68 -0.69
N LEU A 61 -10.93 -1.51 -1.42
CA LEU A 61 -10.90 -1.56 -2.88
C LEU A 61 -10.28 -2.87 -3.38
N TYR A 62 -9.36 -3.45 -2.62
CA TYR A 62 -8.64 -4.65 -3.00
C TYR A 62 -8.07 -5.37 -1.78
N HIS A 63 -8.07 -6.71 -1.86
CA HIS A 63 -7.34 -7.61 -0.97
C HIS A 63 -6.55 -8.58 -1.82
N THR A 64 -5.33 -8.91 -1.38
CA THR A 64 -4.59 -10.05 -1.95
C THR A 64 -3.82 -10.80 -0.87
N PRO A 65 -3.82 -12.13 -0.88
CA PRO A 65 -2.98 -12.91 0.03
C PRO A 65 -1.50 -12.51 -0.08
N LEU A 66 -0.84 -12.40 1.07
CA LEU A 66 0.58 -12.17 1.17
C LEU A 66 1.31 -13.42 1.58
N HIS A 67 2.45 -13.63 0.93
CA HIS A 67 3.43 -14.61 1.36
C HIS A 67 4.71 -13.88 1.71
N ARG A 68 5.29 -14.24 2.86
CA ARG A 68 6.57 -13.71 3.29
C ARG A 68 7.63 -14.09 2.25
N ASP A 69 8.45 -13.13 1.84
CA ASP A 69 9.61 -13.42 1.02
C ASP A 69 10.70 -14.09 1.90
N PRO A 70 11.10 -15.34 1.60
CA PRO A 70 12.07 -16.07 2.42
C PRO A 70 13.49 -15.52 2.32
N SER A 71 13.78 -14.60 1.39
CA SER A 71 15.10 -13.97 1.26
C SER A 71 15.41 -12.96 2.37
N PHE A 72 14.39 -12.51 3.10
CA PHE A 72 14.56 -11.62 4.26
C PHE A 72 14.81 -12.46 5.51
N SER A 73 15.86 -12.12 6.27
CA SER A 73 16.12 -12.77 7.58
C SER A 73 14.97 -12.48 8.54
N GLU A 74 14.69 -13.35 9.52
CA GLU A 74 13.64 -13.07 10.52
C GLU A 74 14.07 -12.01 11.54
N ASP A 75 15.38 -11.81 11.69
CA ASP A 75 15.97 -10.92 12.70
C ASP A 75 16.07 -9.45 12.25
N ASP A 76 15.98 -9.18 10.94
CA ASP A 76 16.18 -7.83 10.37
C ASP A 76 14.88 -7.05 10.09
N VAL A 77 13.70 -7.62 10.36
CA VAL A 77 12.44 -7.08 9.78
C VAL A 77 11.46 -6.62 10.85
N VAL A 78 11.04 -5.36 10.72
CA VAL A 78 10.04 -4.70 11.57
C VAL A 78 8.60 -5.02 11.12
N TRP A 79 8.43 -5.49 9.88
CA TRP A 79 7.14 -5.75 9.22
C TRP A 79 7.16 -7.09 8.44
N TRP A 80 6.05 -7.51 7.81
CA TRP A 80 5.97 -8.77 7.04
C TRP A 80 6.47 -8.56 5.59
N PRO A 81 7.74 -8.87 5.26
CA PRO A 81 8.31 -8.50 3.97
C PRO A 81 7.79 -9.44 2.87
N VAL A 82 7.51 -8.87 1.70
CA VAL A 82 6.87 -9.57 0.58
C VAL A 82 7.74 -9.61 -0.67
N GLY A 83 8.82 -8.83 -0.69
CA GLY A 83 9.77 -8.73 -1.80
C GLY A 83 9.26 -7.85 -2.95
N GLU A 84 10.20 -7.32 -3.74
CA GLU A 84 9.91 -6.37 -4.82
C GLU A 84 8.93 -6.91 -5.85
N LYS A 85 9.03 -8.20 -6.19
CA LYS A 85 8.15 -8.83 -7.19
C LYS A 85 6.69 -8.73 -6.78
N THR A 86 6.43 -8.98 -5.50
CA THR A 86 5.09 -8.95 -4.92
C THR A 86 4.60 -7.51 -4.79
N ALA A 87 5.46 -6.59 -4.34
CA ALA A 87 5.18 -5.15 -4.30
C ALA A 87 4.80 -4.58 -5.67
N ARG A 88 5.59 -4.88 -6.72
CA ARG A 88 5.29 -4.45 -8.10
C ARG A 88 3.95 -4.99 -8.59
N ALA A 89 3.65 -6.26 -8.28
CA ALA A 89 2.37 -6.86 -8.67
C ALA A 89 1.18 -6.15 -8.00
N MET A 90 1.32 -5.68 -6.76
CA MET A 90 0.27 -4.91 -6.07
C MET A 90 0.05 -3.54 -6.72
N LEU A 91 1.14 -2.84 -7.03
CA LEU A 91 1.06 -1.51 -7.64
C LEU A 91 0.38 -1.53 -9.02
N ASP A 92 0.42 -2.67 -9.72
CA ASP A 92 -0.21 -2.86 -11.02
C ASP A 92 -1.72 -3.23 -10.94
N VAL A 93 -2.25 -3.45 -9.73
CA VAL A 93 -3.67 -3.79 -9.55
C VAL A 93 -4.56 -2.57 -9.82
N LYS A 94 -5.50 -2.73 -10.76
CA LYS A 94 -6.48 -1.71 -11.14
C LYS A 94 -7.65 -1.66 -10.16
N CYS A 95 -7.47 -0.96 -9.05
CA CYS A 95 -8.47 -0.84 -7.99
C CYS A 95 -8.93 0.60 -7.71
N ILE A 96 -8.32 1.61 -8.34
CA ILE A 96 -8.60 3.03 -8.13
C ILE A 96 -9.27 3.59 -9.38
N ASP A 97 -10.61 3.57 -9.41
CA ASP A 97 -11.41 4.07 -10.54
C ASP A 97 -10.98 3.46 -11.90
N GLY A 98 -10.57 2.17 -11.89
CA GLY A 98 -10.11 1.42 -13.07
C GLY A 98 -8.64 1.63 -13.46
N LYS A 99 -7.91 2.46 -12.70
CA LYS A 99 -6.46 2.67 -12.83
C LYS A 99 -5.71 1.92 -11.73
N SER A 100 -4.48 1.55 -12.03
CA SER A 100 -3.52 1.03 -11.04
C SER A 100 -2.72 2.16 -10.39
N PHE A 101 -1.92 1.85 -9.38
CA PHE A 101 -0.99 2.83 -8.82
C PHE A 101 0.11 3.18 -9.83
N MET A 102 0.55 2.20 -10.64
CA MET A 102 1.48 2.41 -11.75
C MET A 102 0.93 3.41 -12.78
N ASP A 103 -0.37 3.32 -13.10
CA ASP A 103 -1.04 4.26 -14.02
C ASP A 103 -1.10 5.69 -13.45
N LEU A 104 -0.92 5.84 -12.13
CA LEU A 104 -1.13 7.07 -11.38
C LEU A 104 0.16 7.65 -10.79
N ILE A 105 1.32 7.03 -11.00
CA ILE A 105 2.56 7.34 -10.26
C ILE A 105 3.00 8.81 -10.37
N ASP A 106 2.73 9.45 -11.51
CA ASP A 106 3.03 10.87 -11.75
C ASP A 106 1.96 11.83 -11.21
N GLU A 107 0.78 11.32 -10.85
CA GLU A 107 -0.40 12.07 -10.40
C GLU A 107 -0.63 11.99 -8.89
N ILE A 108 -0.14 10.94 -8.24
CA ILE A 108 -0.31 10.72 -6.80
C ILE A 108 0.64 11.58 -5.97
N HIS A 109 0.22 11.82 -4.74
CA HIS A 109 1.06 12.37 -3.70
C HIS A 109 1.09 11.39 -2.54
N VAL A 110 2.23 10.77 -2.27
CA VAL A 110 2.41 10.05 -1.00
C VAL A 110 2.21 11.09 0.11
N ASP A 111 1.53 10.74 1.20
CA ASP A 111 1.24 11.60 2.36
C ASP A 111 1.96 11.15 3.65
N ASN A 112 2.29 9.86 3.76
CA ASN A 112 3.07 9.31 4.88
C ASN A 112 3.59 7.89 4.56
N ILE A 113 4.64 7.45 5.28
CA ILE A 113 5.08 6.04 5.37
C ILE A 113 5.16 5.64 6.84
N ASN A 114 4.54 4.52 7.22
CA ASN A 114 4.53 3.99 8.59
C ASN A 114 5.22 2.61 8.69
#